data_AF-A0A0K2GBN4-F1
#
_entry.id   AF-A0A0K2GBN4-F1
#
_cell.length_a   1.000
_cell.length_b   1.000
_cell.length_c   1.000
_cell.angle_alpha   90.00
_cell.angle_beta   90.00
_cell.angle_gamma   90.00
#
_symmetry.space_group_name_H-M   'P 1'
#
loop_
_entity.id
_entity.type
_entity.pdbx_description
1 polymer ?
#
loop_
_entity_poly.entity_id
_entity_poly.type
_entity_poly.pdbx_seq_one_letter_code
_entity_poly.pdbx_strand_id
1 'polypeptide(L)'
;MAETALWNLIRDVRTRAGLNPRELARQLKMSPAHLYQIEDEKSGALPSDETLRAIARVCCEDPQERAAVAQRLLLARARLIVSPEVAAYLSPRVEEKMPDEFQRRLQADLAGRREHEIRLLDAQLSFNGRLGLVAAGLTGLTKSEVRALAVALGQPVEDYLVAAGYFPDWMLPLVRKEEGGVGLFDVLRNISEKGLGELASVLPPAWMKLINGLQAAKVEVGQKK
;
A
#
# COMPACT_ATOMS: atom_id res chain seq x y z
N MET A 1 -6.20 -6.02 -13.17
CA MET A 1 -5.27 -6.50 -14.22
C MET A 1 -4.70 -7.84 -13.78
N ALA A 2 -4.51 -8.79 -14.69
CA ALA A 2 -4.05 -10.15 -14.37
C ALA A 2 -2.69 -10.13 -13.65
N GLU A 3 -2.59 -10.88 -12.57
CA GLU A 3 -1.39 -10.99 -11.74
C GLU A 3 -0.23 -11.55 -12.59
N THR A 4 0.84 -10.78 -12.76
CA THR A 4 1.98 -11.20 -13.60
C THR A 4 2.75 -12.31 -12.90
N ALA A 5 2.66 -13.53 -13.45
CA ALA A 5 3.42 -14.69 -12.98
C ALA A 5 4.94 -14.42 -12.97
N LEU A 6 5.67 -15.02 -12.01
CA LEU A 6 7.12 -14.81 -11.79
C LEU A 6 7.92 -14.91 -13.09
N TRP A 7 7.64 -15.92 -13.92
CA TRP A 7 8.34 -16.17 -15.17
C TRP A 7 8.21 -15.02 -16.17
N ASN A 8 7.00 -14.45 -16.28
CA ASN A 8 6.76 -13.26 -17.11
C ASN A 8 7.47 -12.03 -16.51
N LEU A 9 7.47 -11.89 -15.19
CA LEU A 9 8.17 -10.79 -14.53
C LEU A 9 9.70 -10.82 -14.78
N ILE A 10 10.32 -12.01 -14.76
CA ILE A 10 11.75 -12.17 -15.10
C ILE A 10 12.00 -11.75 -16.55
N ARG A 11 11.13 -12.19 -17.47
CA ARG A 11 11.20 -11.84 -18.89
C ARG A 11 11.04 -10.33 -19.12
N ASP A 12 10.12 -9.69 -18.43
CA ASP A 12 9.87 -8.25 -18.51
C ASP A 12 11.06 -7.45 -17.99
N VAL A 13 11.65 -7.86 -16.87
CA VAL A 13 12.85 -7.23 -16.32
C VAL A 13 14.02 -7.32 -17.31
N ARG A 14 14.23 -8.50 -17.92
CA ARG A 14 15.28 -8.69 -18.93
C ARG A 14 15.04 -7.83 -20.18
N THR A 15 13.82 -7.84 -20.71
CA THR A 15 13.50 -7.12 -21.96
C THR A 15 13.58 -5.61 -21.78
N ARG A 16 13.16 -5.07 -20.63
CA ARG A 16 13.35 -3.64 -20.29
C ARG A 16 14.82 -3.23 -20.23
N ALA A 17 15.70 -4.13 -19.77
CA ALA A 17 17.13 -3.91 -19.77
C ALA A 17 17.78 -4.05 -21.17
N GLY A 18 16.99 -4.31 -22.21
CA GLY A 18 17.48 -4.47 -23.58
C GLY A 18 18.29 -5.76 -23.82
N LEU A 19 18.27 -6.71 -22.89
CA LEU A 19 19.09 -7.92 -22.94
C LEU A 19 18.36 -9.06 -23.65
N ASN A 20 19.07 -9.77 -24.53
CA ASN A 20 18.60 -11.06 -25.02
C ASN A 20 18.87 -12.17 -23.97
N PRO A 21 18.18 -13.33 -24.06
CA PRO A 21 18.36 -14.42 -23.09
C PRO A 21 19.81 -14.91 -22.99
N ARG A 22 20.53 -15.00 -24.11
CA ARG A 22 21.92 -15.48 -24.12
C ARG A 22 22.86 -14.52 -23.41
N GLU A 23 22.64 -13.22 -23.56
CA GLU A 23 23.41 -12.16 -22.89
C GLU A 23 23.19 -12.18 -21.39
N LEU A 24 21.93 -12.26 -20.93
CA LEU A 24 21.64 -12.33 -19.51
C LEU A 24 22.23 -13.59 -18.88
N ALA A 25 22.05 -14.75 -19.53
CA ALA A 25 22.63 -16.02 -19.05
C ALA A 25 24.15 -15.94 -18.91
N ARG A 26 24.83 -15.33 -19.90
CA ARG A 26 26.29 -15.10 -19.87
C ARG A 26 26.68 -14.20 -18.69
N GLN A 27 25.97 -13.09 -18.47
CA GLN A 27 26.27 -12.16 -17.37
C GLN A 27 26.03 -12.80 -16.00
N LEU A 28 25.02 -13.66 -15.89
CA LEU A 28 24.71 -14.42 -14.67
C LEU A 28 25.56 -15.68 -14.51
N LYS A 29 26.48 -15.97 -15.45
CA LYS A 29 27.32 -17.18 -15.47
C LYS A 29 26.51 -18.48 -15.37
N MET A 30 25.37 -18.54 -16.05
CA MET A 30 24.51 -19.73 -16.12
C MET A 30 24.31 -20.19 -17.57
N SER A 31 23.83 -21.42 -17.74
CA SER A 31 23.53 -21.92 -19.09
C SER A 31 22.30 -21.19 -19.68
N PRO A 32 22.29 -20.88 -20.99
CA PRO A 32 21.11 -20.31 -21.64
C PRO A 32 19.86 -21.18 -21.48
N ALA A 33 20.04 -22.51 -21.45
CA ALA A 33 18.94 -23.45 -21.21
C ALA A 33 18.30 -23.25 -19.83
N HIS A 34 19.11 -23.02 -18.79
CA HIS A 34 18.58 -22.73 -17.46
C HIS A 34 17.81 -21.41 -17.42
N LEU A 35 18.28 -20.38 -18.13
CA LEU A 35 17.54 -19.12 -18.23
C LEU A 35 16.18 -19.31 -18.92
N TYR A 36 16.13 -20.06 -20.02
CA TYR A 36 14.86 -20.36 -20.69
C TYR A 36 13.88 -21.11 -19.79
N GLN A 37 14.37 -22.02 -18.95
CA GLN A 37 13.54 -22.72 -17.96
C GLN A 37 12.95 -21.73 -16.95
N ILE A 38 13.76 -20.89 -16.30
CA ILE A 38 13.24 -19.95 -15.30
C ILE A 38 12.40 -18.79 -15.88
N GLU A 39 12.40 -18.62 -17.20
CA GLU A 39 11.49 -17.72 -17.93
C GLU A 39 10.24 -18.42 -18.51
N ASP A 40 10.12 -19.74 -18.37
CA ASP A 40 8.98 -20.53 -18.85
C ASP A 40 8.19 -21.14 -17.70
N GLU A 41 6.93 -20.72 -17.56
CA GLU A 41 6.00 -21.23 -16.56
C GLU A 41 5.78 -22.74 -16.66
N LYS A 42 5.77 -23.29 -17.88
CA LYS A 42 5.55 -24.73 -18.10
C LYS A 42 6.68 -25.60 -17.56
N SER A 43 7.87 -25.03 -17.38
CA SER A 43 9.02 -25.77 -16.87
C SER A 43 8.90 -26.09 -15.37
N GLY A 44 8.09 -25.32 -14.64
CA GLY A 44 8.02 -25.38 -13.18
C GLY A 44 9.33 -25.03 -12.45
N ALA A 45 10.36 -24.59 -13.18
CA ALA A 45 11.65 -24.27 -12.61
C ALA A 45 11.55 -22.99 -11.77
N LEU A 46 11.84 -23.11 -10.48
CA LEU A 46 11.82 -21.98 -9.56
C LEU A 46 13.26 -21.48 -9.31
N PRO A 47 13.60 -20.25 -9.70
CA PRO A 47 14.94 -19.69 -9.45
C PRO A 47 15.18 -19.51 -7.96
N SER A 48 16.46 -19.48 -7.54
CA SER A 48 16.83 -19.19 -6.15
C SER A 48 16.76 -17.69 -5.85
N ASP A 49 16.69 -17.31 -4.57
CA ASP A 49 16.72 -15.90 -4.16
C ASP A 49 18.01 -15.20 -4.62
N GLU A 50 19.13 -15.91 -4.62
CA GLU A 50 20.41 -15.38 -5.11
C GLU A 50 20.34 -15.09 -6.61
N THR A 51 19.77 -16.00 -7.40
CA THR A 51 19.55 -15.81 -8.83
C THR A 51 18.67 -14.59 -9.10
N LEU A 52 17.57 -14.41 -8.36
CA LEU A 52 16.68 -13.26 -8.53
C LEU A 52 17.36 -11.93 -8.18
N ARG A 53 18.16 -11.90 -7.11
CA ARG A 53 18.97 -10.71 -6.77
C ARG A 53 20.05 -10.45 -7.82
N ALA A 54 20.64 -11.49 -8.40
CA ALA A 54 21.62 -11.37 -9.47
C ALA A 54 20.97 -10.82 -10.76
N ILE A 55 19.77 -11.29 -11.13
CA ILE A 55 18.99 -10.75 -12.26
C ILE A 55 18.74 -9.26 -12.06
N ALA A 56 18.25 -8.85 -10.88
CA ALA A 56 18.02 -7.43 -10.59
C ALA A 56 19.30 -6.59 -10.66
N ARG A 57 20.45 -7.13 -10.20
CA ARG A 57 21.75 -6.46 -10.29
C ARG A 57 22.21 -6.23 -11.72
N VAL A 58 22.00 -7.22 -12.58
CA VAL A 58 22.40 -7.16 -13.99
C VAL A 58 21.48 -6.27 -14.81
N CYS A 59 20.17 -6.34 -14.55
CA CYS A 59 19.16 -5.64 -15.35
C CYS A 59 18.88 -4.20 -14.89
N CYS A 60 19.39 -3.77 -13.73
CA CYS A 60 19.15 -2.44 -13.17
C CYS A 60 20.47 -1.78 -12.73
N GLU A 61 20.76 -0.61 -13.33
CA GLU A 61 21.93 0.20 -12.99
C GLU A 61 21.71 0.98 -11.69
N ASP A 62 20.53 1.60 -11.54
CA ASP A 62 20.18 2.38 -10.37
C ASP A 62 19.99 1.51 -9.12
N PRO A 63 20.61 1.87 -7.97
CA PRO A 63 20.48 1.10 -6.73
C PRO A 63 19.06 1.00 -6.18
N GLN A 64 18.22 2.03 -6.34
CA GLN A 64 16.84 2.02 -5.86
C GLN A 64 15.96 1.14 -6.75
N GLU A 65 16.07 1.29 -8.07
CA GLU A 65 15.38 0.44 -9.04
C GLU A 65 15.76 -1.03 -8.84
N ARG A 66 17.06 -1.32 -8.66
CA ARG A 66 17.56 -2.66 -8.38
C ARG A 66 16.92 -3.26 -7.13
N ALA A 67 16.83 -2.49 -6.04
CA ALA A 67 16.20 -2.95 -4.82
C ALA A 67 14.71 -3.25 -5.03
N ALA A 68 13.99 -2.36 -5.73
CA ALA A 68 12.58 -2.54 -6.04
C ALA A 68 12.32 -3.76 -6.94
N VAL A 69 13.13 -3.95 -7.98
CA VAL A 69 13.03 -5.11 -8.88
C VAL A 69 13.34 -6.40 -8.15
N ALA A 70 14.41 -6.43 -7.35
CA ALA A 70 14.75 -7.60 -6.53
C ALA A 70 13.60 -7.95 -5.56
N GLN A 71 13.02 -6.96 -4.88
CA GLN A 71 11.89 -7.16 -3.98
C GLN A 71 10.68 -7.72 -4.72
N ARG A 72 10.33 -7.17 -5.88
CA ARG A 72 9.21 -7.64 -6.71
C ARG A 72 9.39 -9.10 -7.14
N LEU A 73 10.59 -9.46 -7.60
CA LEU A 73 10.92 -10.84 -7.98
C LEU A 73 10.85 -11.80 -6.79
N LEU A 74 11.39 -11.42 -5.64
CA LEU A 74 11.38 -12.25 -4.42
C LEU A 74 9.94 -12.44 -3.89
N LEU A 75 9.11 -11.39 -3.92
CA LEU A 75 7.70 -11.50 -3.53
C LEU A 75 6.92 -12.42 -4.47
N ALA A 76 7.14 -12.31 -5.79
CA ALA A 76 6.51 -13.19 -6.77
C ALA A 76 6.93 -14.66 -6.56
N ARG A 77 8.21 -14.91 -6.22
CA ARG A 77 8.69 -16.25 -5.85
C ARG A 77 8.06 -16.76 -4.56
N ALA A 78 8.01 -15.94 -3.52
CA ALA A 78 7.47 -16.33 -2.21
C ALA A 78 6.02 -16.80 -2.33
N ARG A 79 5.20 -16.14 -3.16
CA ARG A 79 3.80 -16.53 -3.42
C ARG A 79 3.65 -17.93 -4.02
N LEU A 80 4.63 -18.37 -4.82
CA LEU A 80 4.61 -19.70 -5.43
C LEU A 80 4.97 -20.81 -4.42
N ILE A 81 5.62 -20.47 -3.31
CA ILE A 81 6.10 -21.43 -2.31
C ILE A 81 5.12 -21.57 -1.14
N VAL A 82 4.54 -20.45 -0.70
CA VAL A 82 3.64 -20.45 0.46
C VAL A 82 2.27 -21.06 0.14
N SER A 83 1.50 -21.40 1.18
CA SER A 83 0.13 -21.87 0.99
C SER A 83 -0.76 -20.78 0.39
N PRO A 84 -1.85 -21.13 -0.32
CA PRO A 84 -2.77 -20.17 -0.91
C PRO A 84 -3.32 -19.14 0.09
N GLU A 85 -3.58 -19.57 1.33
CA GLU A 85 -4.05 -18.70 2.41
C GLU A 85 -3.02 -17.64 2.80
N VAL A 86 -1.73 -18.00 2.77
CA VAL A 86 -0.61 -17.08 3.08
C VAL A 86 -0.27 -16.22 1.87
N ALA A 87 -0.40 -16.74 0.65
CA ALA A 87 -0.16 -16.01 -0.60
C ALA A 87 -1.04 -14.75 -0.73
N ALA A 88 -2.27 -14.80 -0.19
CA ALA A 88 -3.18 -13.65 -0.14
C ALA A 88 -2.60 -12.45 0.64
N TYR A 89 -1.77 -12.69 1.65
CA TYR A 89 -1.09 -11.64 2.42
C TYR A 89 0.17 -11.13 1.74
N LEU A 90 0.75 -11.90 0.82
CA LEU A 90 1.94 -11.55 0.07
C LEU A 90 1.62 -10.90 -1.29
N SER A 91 0.37 -11.01 -1.75
CA SER A 91 -0.13 -10.35 -2.97
C SER A 91 0.25 -8.88 -2.90
N PRO A 92 0.65 -8.25 -4.03
CA PRO A 92 0.78 -6.81 -4.02
C PRO A 92 -0.64 -6.36 -3.71
N ARG A 93 -0.86 -5.72 -2.56
CA ARG A 93 -1.87 -4.68 -2.59
C ARG A 93 -1.37 -3.81 -3.72
N VAL A 94 -2.04 -3.90 -4.86
CA VAL A 94 -1.72 -3.05 -6.00
C VAL A 94 -1.82 -1.67 -5.38
N GLU A 95 -0.67 -1.06 -5.13
CA GLU A 95 -0.53 0.34 -4.88
C GLU A 95 -0.92 0.97 -6.22
N GLU A 96 -2.21 0.87 -6.56
CA GLU A 96 -2.83 1.56 -7.67
C GLU A 96 -2.39 3.01 -7.51
N LYS A 97 -2.03 3.62 -8.64
CA LYS A 97 -1.68 5.04 -8.66
C LYS A 97 -2.72 5.78 -7.81
N MET A 98 -2.24 6.59 -6.87
CA MET A 98 -3.16 7.37 -6.06
C MET A 98 -4.10 8.16 -6.98
N PRO A 99 -5.37 8.38 -6.61
CA PRO A 99 -6.27 9.21 -7.40
C PRO A 99 -5.65 10.58 -7.71
N ASP A 100 -5.96 11.15 -8.88
CA ASP A 100 -5.39 12.44 -9.32
C ASP A 100 -5.69 13.59 -8.35
N GLU A 101 -6.80 13.49 -7.61
CA GLU A 101 -7.12 14.40 -6.52
C GLU A 101 -6.11 14.34 -5.38
N PHE A 102 -5.77 13.13 -4.92
CA PHE A 102 -4.72 12.94 -3.92
C PHE A 102 -3.37 13.46 -4.40
N GLN A 103 -3.00 13.15 -5.65
CA GLN A 103 -1.72 13.58 -6.22
C GLN A 103 -1.61 15.11 -6.25
N ARG A 104 -2.64 15.79 -6.77
CA ARG A 104 -2.66 17.26 -6.83
C ARG A 104 -2.55 17.89 -5.45
N ARG A 105 -3.26 17.33 -4.47
CA ARG A 105 -3.18 17.80 -3.09
C ARG A 105 -1.79 17.59 -2.49
N LEU A 106 -1.23 16.38 -2.64
CA LEU A 106 0.10 16.08 -2.15
C LEU A 106 1.15 16.98 -2.80
N GLN A 107 1.07 17.23 -4.11
CA GLN A 107 1.94 18.16 -4.80
C GLN A 107 1.82 19.59 -4.25
N ALA A 108 0.60 20.07 -4.00
CA ALA A 108 0.37 21.39 -3.41
C ALA A 108 0.97 21.51 -2.00
N ASP A 109 0.78 20.49 -1.16
CA ASP A 109 1.29 20.45 0.22
C ASP A 109 2.82 20.28 0.27
N LEU A 110 3.44 19.75 -0.79
CA LEU A 110 4.89 19.62 -0.95
C LEU A 110 5.54 20.80 -1.69
N ALA A 111 4.78 21.62 -2.44
CA ALA A 111 5.32 22.69 -3.29
C ALA A 111 6.12 23.76 -2.53
N GLY A 112 5.83 23.96 -1.25
CA GLY A 112 6.55 24.91 -0.38
C GLY A 112 7.80 24.33 0.30
N ARG A 113 8.08 23.03 0.13
CA ARG A 113 9.17 22.33 0.83
C ARG A 113 10.39 22.17 -0.05
N ARG A 114 11.57 22.27 0.54
CA ARG A 114 12.83 22.00 -0.18
C ARG A 114 13.00 20.50 -0.38
N GLU A 115 13.71 20.11 -1.43
CA GLU A 115 13.95 18.69 -1.75
C GLU A 115 14.56 17.90 -0.56
N HIS A 116 15.45 18.54 0.21
CA HIS A 116 16.00 17.96 1.42
C HIS A 116 14.95 17.65 2.50
N GLU A 117 13.95 18.52 2.68
CA GLU A 117 12.87 18.33 3.65
C GLU A 117 11.94 17.20 3.23
N ILE A 118 11.69 17.06 1.92
CA ILE A 118 10.91 15.95 1.36
C ILE A 118 11.62 14.61 1.60
N ARG A 119 12.95 14.57 1.42
CA ARG A 119 13.76 13.37 1.73
C ARG A 119 13.77 13.02 3.21
N LEU A 120 13.84 14.02 4.09
CA LEU A 120 13.76 13.80 5.54
C LEU A 120 12.39 13.24 5.95
N LEU A 121 11.30 13.78 5.38
CA LEU A 121 9.95 13.32 5.62
C LEU A 121 9.75 11.88 5.14
N ASP A 122 10.25 11.56 3.94
CA ASP A 122 10.22 10.21 3.39
C ASP A 122 10.97 9.20 4.30
N ALA A 123 12.16 9.58 4.78
CA ALA A 123 12.93 8.76 5.72
C ALA A 123 12.21 8.58 7.07
N GLN A 124 11.61 9.63 7.61
CA GLN A 124 10.85 9.59 8.86
C GLN A 124 9.64 8.64 8.76
N LEU A 125 8.99 8.61 7.60
CA LEU A 125 7.84 7.75 7.33
C LEU A 125 8.23 6.35 6.85
N SER A 126 9.52 6.06 6.73
CA SER A 126 10.06 4.81 6.17
C SER A 126 9.54 4.52 4.75
N PHE A 127 9.34 5.56 3.93
CA PHE A 127 8.82 5.42 2.58
C PHE A 127 9.89 5.01 1.55
N ASN A 128 11.18 5.06 1.92
CA ASN A 128 12.32 4.56 1.12
C ASN A 128 12.44 5.20 -0.28
N GLY A 129 12.20 6.49 -0.38
CA GLY A 129 12.21 7.28 -1.62
C GLY A 129 10.90 7.25 -2.39
N ARG A 130 9.88 6.53 -1.91
CA ARG A 130 8.59 6.39 -2.61
C ARG A 130 7.76 7.67 -2.60
N LEU A 131 7.96 8.61 -1.67
CA LEU A 131 7.12 9.82 -1.58
C LEU A 131 7.14 10.65 -2.87
N GLY A 132 8.31 10.77 -3.51
CA GLY A 132 8.43 11.44 -4.80
C GLY A 132 7.73 10.69 -5.94
N LEU A 133 7.76 9.36 -5.90
CA LEU A 133 7.07 8.50 -6.87
C LEU A 133 5.54 8.57 -6.70
N VAL A 134 5.06 8.71 -5.46
CA VAL A 134 3.63 8.90 -5.16
C VAL A 134 3.17 10.26 -5.69
N ALA A 135 3.93 11.33 -5.42
CA ALA A 135 3.62 12.66 -5.93
C ALA A 135 3.64 12.72 -7.46
N ALA A 136 4.48 11.91 -8.12
CA ALA A 136 4.52 11.76 -9.57
C ALA A 136 3.45 10.80 -10.15
N GLY A 137 2.59 10.21 -9.31
CA GLY A 137 1.55 9.29 -9.75
C GLY A 137 2.08 7.96 -10.30
N LEU A 138 3.24 7.51 -9.82
CA LEU A 138 3.90 6.27 -10.25
C LEU A 138 3.66 5.11 -9.27
N THR A 139 3.31 5.41 -8.02
CA THR A 139 2.99 4.41 -6.98
C THR A 139 1.88 4.90 -6.06
N GLY A 140 1.21 3.96 -5.41
CA GLY A 140 0.20 4.20 -4.38
C GLY A 140 0.76 4.19 -2.95
N LEU A 141 -0.08 4.56 -1.99
CA LEU A 141 0.16 4.43 -0.56
C LEU A 141 -1.00 3.67 0.07
N THR A 142 -0.74 2.83 1.06
CA THR A 142 -1.79 2.19 1.84
C THR A 142 -2.53 3.19 2.73
N LYS A 143 -3.75 2.82 3.18
CA LYS A 143 -4.53 3.61 4.15
C LYS A 143 -3.73 4.05 5.39
N SER A 144 -2.91 3.15 5.94
CA SER A 144 -2.05 3.45 7.10
C SER A 144 -0.96 4.46 6.77
N GLU A 145 -0.36 4.36 5.59
CA GLU A 145 0.68 5.27 5.13
C GLU A 145 0.11 6.64 4.78
N VAL A 146 -1.06 6.71 4.13
CA VAL A 146 -1.78 7.98 3.89
C VAL A 146 -2.10 8.69 5.21
N ARG A 147 -2.55 7.94 6.23
CA ARG A 147 -2.78 8.50 7.56
C ARG A 147 -1.49 9.04 8.19
N ALA A 148 -0.41 8.26 8.14
CA ALA A 148 0.88 8.69 8.70
C ALA A 148 1.41 9.94 7.99
N LEU A 149 1.26 10.01 6.66
CA LEU A 149 1.64 11.15 5.84
C LEU A 149 0.81 12.39 6.18
N ALA A 150 -0.52 12.26 6.31
CA ALA A 150 -1.38 13.37 6.69
C ALA A 150 -0.99 13.96 8.05
N VAL A 151 -0.72 13.10 9.04
CA VAL A 151 -0.24 13.53 10.38
C VAL A 151 1.10 14.25 10.28
N ALA A 152 2.05 13.71 9.52
CA ALA A 152 3.38 14.31 9.38
C ALA A 152 3.37 15.63 8.60
N LEU A 153 2.42 15.81 7.68
CA LEU A 153 2.18 17.06 6.96
C LEU A 153 1.32 18.06 7.75
N GLY A 154 0.78 17.68 8.91
CA GLY A 154 -0.14 18.50 9.70
C GLY A 154 -1.50 18.73 9.03
N GLN A 155 -1.87 17.84 8.11
CA GLN A 155 -3.11 17.93 7.33
C GLN A 155 -4.22 17.09 7.96
N PRO A 156 -5.51 17.46 7.77
CA PRO A 156 -6.63 16.65 8.22
C PRO A 156 -6.57 15.24 7.62
N VAL A 157 -6.56 14.23 8.48
CA VAL A 157 -6.41 12.82 8.09
C VAL A 157 -7.60 12.39 7.24
N GLU A 158 -8.80 12.80 7.62
CA GLU A 158 -10.05 12.46 6.95
C GLU A 158 -10.02 12.91 5.50
N ASP A 159 -9.56 14.13 5.25
CA ASP A 159 -9.56 14.70 3.91
C ASP A 159 -8.48 14.06 3.01
N TYR A 160 -7.36 13.66 3.58
CA TYR A 160 -6.33 12.89 2.88
C TYR A 160 -6.83 11.48 2.53
N LEU A 161 -7.57 10.84 3.44
CA LEU A 161 -8.19 9.54 3.20
C LEU A 161 -9.30 9.62 2.15
N VAL A 162 -10.04 10.73 2.10
CA VAL A 162 -11.02 11.02 1.05
C VAL A 162 -10.35 11.17 -0.30
N ALA A 163 -9.38 12.08 -0.39
CA ALA A 163 -8.66 12.31 -1.65
C ALA A 163 -7.98 11.02 -2.16
N ALA A 164 -7.52 10.15 -1.25
CA ALA A 164 -6.94 8.85 -1.56
C ALA A 164 -7.97 7.77 -1.97
N GLY A 165 -9.28 8.04 -1.90
CA GLY A 165 -10.34 7.08 -2.17
C GLY A 165 -10.56 6.02 -1.07
N TYR A 166 -9.91 6.17 0.09
CA TYR A 166 -10.05 5.26 1.23
C TYR A 166 -11.17 5.63 2.18
N PHE A 167 -11.80 6.79 1.98
CA PHE A 167 -12.92 7.27 2.77
C PHE A 167 -13.94 7.95 1.86
N PRO A 168 -15.24 7.62 1.93
CA PRO A 168 -16.25 8.28 1.10
C PRO A 168 -16.51 9.72 1.56
N ASP A 169 -16.60 10.63 0.60
CA ASP A 169 -16.81 12.07 0.83
C ASP A 169 -18.09 12.35 1.62
N TRP A 170 -19.15 11.59 1.37
CA TRP A 170 -20.44 11.73 2.04
C TRP A 170 -20.36 11.46 3.56
N MET A 171 -19.30 10.79 4.02
CA MET A 171 -19.08 10.54 5.44
C MET A 171 -18.33 11.69 6.13
N LEU A 172 -17.72 12.64 5.40
CA LEU A 172 -16.98 13.77 6.00
C LEU A 172 -17.81 14.59 6.99
N PRO A 173 -19.07 14.99 6.69
CA PRO A 173 -19.88 15.76 7.63
C PRO A 173 -20.20 14.99 8.92
N LEU A 174 -20.13 13.66 8.89
CA LEU A 174 -20.41 12.80 10.05
C LEU A 174 -19.20 12.68 10.98
N VAL A 175 -17.99 12.83 10.44
CA VAL A 175 -16.73 12.74 11.19
C VAL A 175 -16.22 14.10 11.63
N ARG A 176 -16.43 15.13 10.80
CA ARG A 176 -16.03 16.50 11.13
C ARG A 176 -16.89 17.03 12.27
N LYS A 177 -16.25 17.61 13.27
CA LYS A 177 -16.89 18.61 14.14
C LYS A 177 -16.97 19.88 13.32
N GLU A 178 -18.14 20.24 12.81
CA GLU A 178 -18.35 21.63 12.41
C GLU A 178 -18.13 22.52 13.64
N GLU A 179 -17.64 23.75 13.45
CA GLU A 179 -17.46 24.69 14.54
C GLU A 179 -18.78 24.87 15.31
N GLY A 180 -18.85 24.32 16.53
CA GLY A 180 -20.06 24.32 17.37
C GLY A 180 -20.98 23.09 17.25
N GLY A 181 -20.69 22.15 16.35
CA GLY A 181 -21.47 20.92 16.15
C GLY A 181 -20.88 19.70 16.88
N VAL A 182 -21.76 18.83 17.40
CA VAL A 182 -21.39 17.51 17.91
C VAL A 182 -21.34 16.56 16.72
N GLY A 183 -20.16 16.06 16.33
CA GLY A 183 -20.03 15.11 15.22
C GLY A 183 -20.83 13.83 15.47
N LEU A 184 -21.22 13.10 14.42
CA LEU A 184 -22.06 11.89 14.56
C LEU A 184 -21.42 10.88 15.53
N PHE A 185 -20.11 10.72 15.51
CA PHE A 185 -19.40 9.84 16.44
C PHE A 185 -19.39 10.35 17.88
N ASP A 186 -19.42 11.66 18.12
CA ASP A 186 -19.62 12.22 19.46
C ASP A 186 -21.06 12.03 19.93
N VAL A 187 -22.04 12.18 19.04
CA VAL A 187 -23.45 11.88 19.33
C VAL A 187 -23.62 10.40 19.66
N LEU A 188 -23.03 9.50 18.86
CA LEU A 188 -23.05 8.05 19.10
C LEU A 188 -22.28 7.64 20.36
N ARG A 189 -21.23 8.37 20.73
CA ARG A 189 -20.52 8.16 21.99
C ARG A 189 -21.35 8.61 23.20
N ASN A 190 -22.17 9.65 23.04
CA ASN A 190 -22.97 10.24 24.12
C ASN A 190 -24.43 9.78 24.14
N ILE A 191 -24.89 9.01 23.14
CA ILE A 191 -26.25 8.48 23.07
C ILE A 191 -26.56 7.61 24.29
N SER A 192 -27.75 7.66 24.88
CA SER A 192 -28.07 6.84 26.06
C SER A 192 -28.06 5.33 25.73
N GLU A 193 -27.93 4.45 26.72
CA GLU A 193 -28.00 2.99 26.50
C GLU A 193 -29.32 2.57 25.85
N LYS A 194 -30.43 3.22 26.26
CA LYS A 194 -31.74 3.05 25.64
C LYS A 194 -31.73 3.46 24.16
N GLY A 195 -31.14 4.62 23.85
CA GLY A 195 -30.99 5.08 22.46
C GLY A 195 -30.09 4.17 21.61
N LEU A 196 -29.04 3.59 22.18
CA LEU A 196 -28.21 2.57 21.53
C LEU A 196 -28.98 1.29 21.21
N GLY A 197 -29.85 0.83 22.13
CA GLY A 197 -30.72 -0.33 21.92
C GLY A 197 -31.74 -0.09 20.80
N GLU A 198 -32.35 1.09 20.77
CA GLU A 198 -33.25 1.50 19.69
C GLU A 198 -32.50 1.57 18.35
N LEU A 199 -31.29 2.13 18.31
CA LEU A 199 -30.46 2.21 17.09
C LEU A 199 -30.01 0.82 16.59
N ALA A 200 -29.71 -0.11 17.49
CA ALA A 200 -29.38 -1.49 17.15
C ALA A 200 -30.55 -2.25 16.50
N SER A 201 -31.80 -1.85 16.81
CA SER A 201 -33.01 -2.49 16.24
C SER A 201 -33.29 -2.12 14.78
N VAL A 202 -32.74 -1.00 14.31
CA VAL A 202 -32.95 -0.48 12.94
C VAL A 202 -31.74 -0.64 12.03
N LEU A 203 -30.56 -0.93 12.59
CA LEU A 203 -29.34 -1.09 11.81
C LEU A 203 -29.16 -2.51 11.27
N PRO A 204 -28.55 -2.66 10.07
CA PRO A 204 -28.21 -3.97 9.53
C PRO A 204 -27.21 -4.73 10.40
N PRO A 205 -27.23 -6.08 10.40
CA PRO A 205 -26.31 -6.91 11.20
C PRO A 205 -24.82 -6.60 11.01
N ALA A 206 -24.42 -6.12 9.83
CA ALA A 206 -23.04 -5.72 9.53
C ALA A 206 -22.52 -4.58 10.45
N TRP A 207 -23.42 -3.79 11.03
CA TRP A 207 -23.08 -2.66 11.90
C TRP A 207 -22.99 -3.06 13.39
N MET A 208 -23.30 -4.31 13.75
CA MET A 208 -23.26 -4.76 15.15
C MET A 208 -21.87 -4.69 15.78
N LYS A 209 -20.80 -4.82 14.97
CA LYS A 209 -19.42 -4.61 15.45
C LYS A 209 -19.18 -3.16 15.92
N LEU A 210 -19.78 -2.18 15.24
CA LEU A 210 -19.71 -0.78 15.64
C LEU A 210 -20.45 -0.56 16.96
N ILE A 211 -21.68 -1.09 17.06
CA ILE A 211 -22.53 -0.97 18.26
C ILE A 211 -21.85 -1.61 19.48
N ASN A 212 -21.33 -2.83 19.35
CA ASN A 212 -20.62 -3.51 20.43
C ASN A 212 -19.34 -2.75 20.83
N GLY A 213 -18.63 -2.17 19.85
CA GLY A 213 -17.46 -1.32 20.11
C GLY A 213 -17.80 -0.04 20.89
N LEU A 214 -18.91 0.62 20.54
CA LEU A 214 -19.41 1.81 21.25
C LEU A 214 -19.87 1.49 22.68
N GLN A 215 -20.51 0.34 22.88
CA GLN A 215 -20.89 -0.16 24.22
C GLN A 215 -19.66 -0.46 25.07
N ALA A 216 -18.66 -1.15 24.53
CA ALA A 216 -17.41 -1.45 25.24
C ALA A 216 -16.64 -0.17 25.61
N ALA A 217 -16.55 0.80 24.70
CA ALA A 217 -15.89 2.08 24.96
C ALA A 217 -16.58 2.90 26.06
N LYS A 218 -17.89 2.75 26.25
CA LYS A 218 -18.62 3.38 27.36
C LYS A 218 -18.32 2.77 28.73
N VAL A 219 -18.15 1.45 28.78
CA VAL A 219 -17.80 0.73 30.02
C VAL A 219 -16.45 1.19 30.54
N GLU A 220 -15.47 1.41 29.66
CA GLU A 220 -14.14 1.90 30.04
C GLU A 220 -14.14 3.36 30.57
N VAL A 221 -15.00 4.23 30.03
CA VAL A 221 -15.12 5.63 30.49
C VAL A 221 -15.90 5.72 31.81
N GLY A 222 -16.85 4.81 32.05
CA GLY A 222 -17.62 4.72 33.30
C GLY A 222 -16.82 4.21 34.50
N GLN A 223 -15.72 3.48 34.28
CA GLN A 223 -14.85 2.97 35.36
C GLN A 223 -13.75 3.96 35.78
N LYS A 224 -13.60 5.11 35.12
CA LYS A 224 -12.63 6.16 35.45
C LYS A 224 -13.25 7.38 36.17
N LYS A 225 -14.44 7.25 36.75
CA LYS A 225 -15.04 8.27 37.62
C LYS A 225 -15.06 7.82 39.07
#